data_AF-A0A2M6X9P0-F1
#
_entry.id   AF-A0A2M6X9P0-F1
#
_cell.length_a   1.000
_cell.length_b   1.000
_cell.length_c   1.000
_cell.angle_alpha   90.00
_cell.angle_beta   90.00
_cell.angle_gamma   90.00
#
_symmetry.space_group_name_H-M   'P 1'
#
loop_
_entity.id
_entity.type
_entity.pdbx_description
1 polymer ?
#
loop_
_entity_poly.entity_id
_entity_poly.type
_entity_poly.pdbx_seq_one_letter_code
_entity_poly.pdbx_strand_id
1 'polypeptide(L)'
;MEVIYVRLIFLFLIVIFISGCDLSTEPLPDPGPVIIIENDTWGGGALQVEIYEKVDRRERWYAFTLAPDTESGDSLRFSARGFGYYEITFIIPKYKSGRDLWRLEAKYWLTTDPVYPPYEIYSPPLDSSDWEWTRLN
;
A
#
# COMPACT_ATOMS: atom_id res chain seq x y z
N MET A 1 -21.72 50.88 21.02
CA MET A 1 -21.75 49.66 21.86
C MET A 1 -21.90 48.38 21.02
N GLU A 2 -22.64 48.36 19.92
CA GLU A 2 -22.86 47.16 19.06
C GLU A 2 -21.58 46.48 18.53
N VAL A 3 -20.56 47.24 18.13
CA VAL A 3 -19.35 46.67 17.50
C VAL A 3 -18.53 45.80 18.46
N ILE A 4 -18.62 46.05 19.77
CA ILE A 4 -17.90 45.27 20.78
C ILE A 4 -18.55 43.89 20.95
N TYR A 5 -19.89 43.83 20.98
CA TYR A 5 -20.62 42.58 21.14
C TYR A 5 -20.39 41.62 19.96
N VAL A 6 -20.35 42.13 18.73
CA VAL A 6 -20.07 41.31 17.53
C VAL A 6 -18.68 40.68 17.60
N ARG A 7 -17.66 41.45 18.03
CA ARG A 7 -16.29 40.95 18.17
C ARG A 7 -16.16 39.90 19.27
N LEU A 8 -16.90 40.06 20.37
CA LEU A 8 -16.92 39.09 21.47
C LEU A 8 -17.59 37.77 21.07
N ILE A 9 -18.69 37.82 20.32
CA ILE A 9 -19.35 36.62 19.79
C ILE A 9 -18.42 35.88 18.83
N PHE A 10 -17.76 36.60 17.92
CA PHE A 10 -16.83 35.98 16.98
C PHE A 10 -15.66 35.28 17.68
N LEU A 11 -15.07 35.91 18.70
CA LEU A 11 -14.02 35.31 19.53
C LEU A 11 -14.51 34.05 20.26
N PHE A 12 -15.71 34.09 20.82
CA PHE A 12 -16.29 32.95 21.53
C PHE A 12 -16.51 31.74 20.60
N LEU A 13 -16.98 31.99 19.37
CA LEU A 13 -17.18 30.93 18.37
C LEU A 13 -15.85 30.24 17.97
N ILE A 14 -14.76 31.00 17.83
CA ILE A 14 -13.42 30.43 17.55
C ILE A 14 -12.97 29.51 18.69
N VAL A 15 -13.16 29.93 19.94
CA VAL A 15 -12.77 29.13 21.10
C VAL A 15 -13.55 27.81 21.17
N ILE A 16 -14.86 27.84 20.92
CA ILE A 16 -15.68 26.62 20.82
C ILE A 16 -15.19 25.73 19.67
N PHE A 17 -14.89 26.33 18.50
CA PHE A 17 -14.47 25.58 17.33
C PHE A 17 -13.13 24.85 17.58
N ILE A 18 -12.16 25.50 18.22
CA ILE A 18 -10.87 24.88 18.57
C ILE A 18 -11.05 23.85 19.70
N SER A 19 -11.90 24.12 20.70
CA SER A 19 -12.11 23.20 21.84
C SER A 19 -12.95 21.98 21.49
N GLY A 20 -13.81 22.06 20.46
CA GLY A 20 -14.58 20.95 19.89
C GLY A 20 -13.88 20.25 18.73
N CYS A 21 -12.77 20.81 18.23
CA CYS A 21 -11.87 20.13 17.31
C CYS A 21 -10.99 19.22 18.15
N ASP A 22 -11.40 17.96 18.27
CA ASP A 22 -10.59 16.92 18.89
C ASP A 22 -9.26 16.82 18.11
N LEU A 23 -8.23 17.48 18.63
CA LEU A 23 -6.84 17.33 18.23
C LEU A 23 -6.26 16.07 18.89
N SER A 24 -7.06 15.02 19.10
CA SER A 24 -6.50 13.70 19.30
C SER A 24 -5.69 13.40 18.04
N THR A 25 -4.39 13.66 18.14
CA THR A 25 -3.40 12.96 17.36
C THR A 25 -3.58 11.52 17.79
N GLU A 26 -4.50 10.80 17.13
CA GLU A 26 -4.51 9.35 17.17
C GLU A 26 -3.04 8.95 17.04
N PRO A 27 -2.48 8.23 18.02
CA PRO A 27 -1.09 7.84 17.96
C PRO A 27 -0.86 7.24 16.58
N LEU A 28 0.20 7.71 15.91
CA LEU A 28 0.57 7.20 14.59
C LEU A 28 0.40 5.68 14.65
N PRO A 29 -0.50 5.09 13.83
CA PRO A 29 -0.78 3.68 13.92
C PRO A 29 0.57 2.96 13.83
N ASP A 30 0.83 2.05 14.77
CA ASP A 30 2.04 1.22 14.79
C ASP A 30 2.36 0.81 13.35
N PRO A 31 3.60 0.98 12.87
CA PRO A 31 3.92 0.69 11.49
C PRO A 31 3.55 -0.77 11.24
N GLY A 32 2.48 -0.96 10.50
CA GLY A 32 1.98 -2.28 10.16
C GLY A 32 3.03 -3.06 9.36
N PRO A 33 2.80 -4.36 9.14
CA PRO A 33 3.73 -5.19 8.39
C PRO A 33 4.11 -4.53 7.05
N VAL A 34 5.36 -4.64 6.62
CA VAL A 34 5.77 -4.10 5.32
C VAL A 34 5.95 -5.26 4.36
N ILE A 35 5.26 -5.20 3.23
CA ILE A 35 5.48 -6.08 2.10
C ILE A 35 6.53 -5.42 1.23
N ILE A 36 7.68 -6.07 1.08
CA ILE A 36 8.79 -5.62 0.25
C ILE A 36 8.84 -6.52 -0.98
N ILE A 37 8.83 -5.89 -2.13
CA ILE A 37 8.84 -6.58 -3.41
C ILE A 37 10.09 -6.12 -4.14
N GLU A 38 11.06 -7.01 -4.30
CA GLU A 38 12.36 -6.67 -4.90
C GLU A 38 12.25 -6.57 -6.43
N ASN A 39 12.98 -5.62 -7.03
CA ASN A 39 12.89 -5.26 -8.45
C ASN A 39 13.82 -6.10 -9.32
N ASP A 40 14.84 -6.71 -8.71
CA ASP A 40 15.80 -7.69 -9.24
C ASP A 40 15.14 -8.72 -10.17
N THR A 41 13.88 -8.99 -9.88
CA THR A 41 13.04 -9.93 -10.59
C THR A 41 12.45 -9.41 -11.92
N TRP A 42 12.14 -8.12 -12.13
CA TRP A 42 11.29 -7.70 -13.26
C TRP A 42 12.11 -7.06 -14.38
N GLY A 43 12.71 -7.89 -15.25
CA GLY A 43 13.69 -7.53 -16.30
C GLY A 43 13.31 -6.48 -17.37
N GLY A 44 12.34 -5.59 -17.10
CA GLY A 44 11.98 -4.43 -17.90
C GLY A 44 11.06 -3.42 -17.21
N GLY A 45 10.96 -3.45 -15.87
CA GLY A 45 10.03 -2.62 -15.09
C GLY A 45 8.62 -3.20 -15.09
N ALA A 46 8.00 -3.36 -13.92
CA ALA A 46 6.57 -3.62 -13.85
C ALA A 46 5.82 -2.37 -14.34
N LEU A 47 4.73 -2.55 -15.07
CA LEU A 47 3.92 -1.43 -15.55
C LEU A 47 2.87 -1.06 -14.50
N GLN A 48 2.33 -2.06 -13.80
CA GLN A 48 1.31 -1.86 -12.80
C GLN A 48 1.39 -2.93 -11.71
N VAL A 49 1.15 -2.51 -10.48
CA VAL A 49 1.00 -3.36 -9.30
C VAL A 49 -0.37 -3.09 -8.71
N GLU A 50 -1.15 -4.14 -8.50
CA GLU A 50 -2.44 -4.07 -7.81
C GLU A 50 -2.33 -4.87 -6.51
N ILE A 51 -2.81 -4.31 -5.41
CA ILE A 51 -2.83 -4.95 -4.10
C ILE A 51 -4.25 -4.93 -3.58
N TYR A 52 -4.81 -6.12 -3.37
CA TYR A 52 -6.03 -6.30 -2.60
C TYR A 52 -5.67 -6.61 -1.16
N GLU A 53 -6.26 -5.87 -0.23
CA GLU A 53 -6.12 -6.05 1.22
C GLU A 53 -7.49 -6.40 1.81
N LYS A 54 -7.53 -7.48 2.58
CA LYS A 54 -8.68 -7.87 3.40
C LYS A 54 -8.24 -8.10 4.84
N VAL A 55 -8.48 -7.09 5.67
CA VAL A 55 -8.18 -7.09 7.11
C VAL A 55 -9.49 -6.99 7.87
N ASP A 56 -9.78 -7.98 8.70
CA ASP A 56 -11.07 -8.14 9.39
C ASP A 56 -12.28 -8.08 8.43
N ARG A 57 -13.08 -7.00 8.53
CA ARG A 57 -14.26 -6.72 7.68
C ARG A 57 -14.01 -5.61 6.66
N ARG A 58 -12.76 -5.13 6.53
CA ARG A 58 -12.39 -4.04 5.65
C ARG A 58 -11.67 -4.61 4.44
N GLU A 59 -12.18 -4.29 3.27
CA GLU A 59 -11.61 -4.67 1.98
C GLU A 59 -11.15 -3.42 1.25
N ARG A 60 -9.94 -3.45 0.69
CA ARG A 60 -9.33 -2.31 0.02
C ARG A 60 -8.55 -2.77 -1.21
N TRP A 61 -8.52 -1.88 -2.20
CA TRP A 61 -7.79 -2.07 -3.44
C TRP A 61 -6.83 -0.89 -3.62
N TYR A 62 -5.58 -1.22 -3.94
CA TYR A 62 -4.53 -0.28 -4.22
C TYR A 62 -3.98 -0.58 -5.61
N ALA A 63 -3.73 0.45 -6.41
CA ALA A 63 -3.12 0.29 -7.73
C ALA A 63 -2.00 1.31 -7.87
N PHE A 64 -0.83 0.84 -8.28
CA PHE A 64 0.38 1.63 -8.47
C PHE A 64 0.86 1.45 -9.90
N THR A 65 1.14 2.54 -10.60
CA THR A 65 1.87 2.50 -11.87
C THR A 65 3.33 2.74 -11.54
N LEU A 66 4.19 1.81 -11.93
CA LEU A 66 5.63 1.95 -11.75
C LEU A 66 6.22 2.55 -13.03
N ALA A 67 7.09 3.55 -12.87
CA ALA A 67 7.70 4.20 -14.01
C ALA A 67 8.72 3.24 -14.67
N PRO A 68 8.70 3.09 -16.01
CA PRO A 68 9.55 2.14 -16.72
C PRO A 68 11.06 2.44 -16.66
N ASP A 69 11.44 3.59 -16.10
CA ASP A 69 12.81 4.07 -15.89
C ASP A 69 13.26 4.00 -14.42
N THR A 70 12.50 3.34 -13.54
CA THR A 70 13.04 2.95 -12.22
C THR A 70 14.16 1.94 -12.44
N GLU A 71 15.39 2.45 -12.46
CA GLU A 71 16.61 1.66 -12.64
C GLU A 71 16.63 0.49 -11.65
N SER A 72 17.11 -0.65 -12.14
CA SER A 72 17.30 -1.91 -11.42
C SER A 72 17.87 -1.68 -10.01
N GLY A 73 17.01 -1.84 -9.00
CA GLY A 73 17.37 -1.70 -7.59
C GLY A 73 16.22 -1.25 -6.68
N ASP A 74 15.15 -0.67 -7.23
CA ASP A 74 14.10 -0.09 -6.40
C ASP A 74 13.06 -1.13 -5.96
N SER A 75 13.21 -1.68 -4.75
CA SER A 75 12.17 -2.48 -4.11
C SER A 75 10.88 -1.67 -3.94
N LEU A 76 9.71 -2.20 -4.32
CA LEU A 76 8.43 -1.62 -3.95
C LEU A 76 8.17 -1.97 -2.47
N ARG A 77 8.02 -0.94 -1.63
CA ARG A 77 7.65 -1.09 -0.22
C ARG A 77 6.19 -0.70 -0.02
N PHE A 78 5.36 -1.67 0.34
CA PHE A 78 3.97 -1.46 0.69
C PHE A 78 3.77 -1.65 2.19
N SER A 79 3.39 -0.58 2.89
CA SER A 79 3.04 -0.65 4.31
C SER A 79 1.60 -1.17 4.44
N ALA A 80 1.48 -2.45 4.80
CA ALA A 80 0.22 -3.10 5.05
C ALA A 80 -0.41 -2.57 6.34
N ARG A 81 -1.72 -2.38 6.36
CA ARG A 81 -2.39 -1.69 7.48
C ARG A 81 -2.67 -2.60 8.67
N GLY A 82 -2.46 -3.90 8.51
CA GLY A 82 -2.66 -4.87 9.58
C GLY A 82 -2.43 -6.31 9.13
N PHE A 83 -2.83 -7.24 9.98
CA PHE A 83 -2.74 -8.67 9.71
C PHE A 83 -4.02 -9.16 9.04
N GLY A 84 -3.90 -9.99 8.01
CA GLY A 84 -5.04 -10.40 7.18
C GLY A 84 -4.60 -10.98 5.85
N TYR A 85 -5.54 -11.05 4.91
CA TYR A 85 -5.28 -11.56 3.57
C TYR A 85 -4.85 -10.44 2.63
N TYR A 86 -3.81 -10.72 1.84
CA TYR A 86 -3.30 -9.82 0.83
C TYR A 86 -3.13 -10.58 -0.48
N GLU A 87 -3.59 -10.00 -1.57
CA GLU A 87 -3.38 -10.54 -2.91
C GLU A 87 -2.70 -9.47 -3.74
N ILE A 88 -1.57 -9.85 -4.33
CA ILE A 88 -0.69 -8.94 -5.06
C ILE A 88 -0.63 -9.41 -6.50
N THR A 89 -1.00 -8.51 -7.39
CA THR A 89 -1.06 -8.75 -8.82
C THR A 89 -0.08 -7.83 -9.52
N PHE A 90 0.86 -8.40 -10.27
CA PHE A 90 1.77 -7.66 -11.12
C PHE A 90 1.33 -7.78 -12.57
N ILE A 91 1.33 -6.65 -13.28
CA ILE A 91 1.22 -6.61 -14.73
C ILE A 91 2.58 -6.19 -15.27
N ILE A 92 3.30 -7.14 -15.85
CA ILE A 92 4.66 -6.94 -16.33
C ILE A 92 4.79 -7.33 -17.81
N PRO A 93 5.68 -6.65 -18.57
CA PRO A 93 6.13 -7.16 -19.84
C PRO A 93 7.08 -8.35 -19.61
N LYS A 94 6.78 -9.52 -20.19
CA LYS A 94 7.66 -10.70 -20.03
C LYS A 94 9.01 -10.55 -20.75
N TYR A 95 9.08 -9.67 -21.74
CA TYR A 95 10.29 -9.40 -22.51
C TYR A 95 10.48 -7.89 -22.69
N LYS A 96 11.73 -7.45 -22.92
CA LYS A 96 12.10 -6.05 -23.22
C LYS A 96 11.35 -5.42 -24.40
N SER A 97 10.66 -6.22 -25.21
CA SER A 97 9.84 -5.74 -26.31
C SER A 97 8.57 -5.03 -25.86
N GLY A 98 8.12 -5.21 -24.61
CA GLY A 98 6.91 -4.60 -24.07
C GLY A 98 5.60 -5.10 -24.68
N ARG A 99 5.65 -6.08 -25.59
CA ARG A 99 4.48 -6.50 -26.40
C ARG A 99 3.61 -7.58 -25.75
N ASP A 100 4.20 -8.46 -24.95
CA ASP A 100 3.46 -9.52 -24.26
C ASP A 100 3.34 -9.15 -22.77
N LEU A 101 2.13 -8.81 -22.35
CA LEU A 101 1.83 -8.53 -20.95
C LEU A 101 1.44 -9.81 -20.22
N TRP A 102 1.95 -9.93 -19.01
CA TRP A 102 1.70 -11.06 -18.14
C TRP A 102 1.18 -10.55 -16.81
N ARG A 103 0.15 -11.24 -16.33
CA ARG A 103 -0.33 -11.11 -14.98
C ARG A 103 0.36 -12.15 -14.12
N LEU A 104 0.82 -11.72 -12.97
CA LEU A 104 1.32 -12.60 -11.93
C LEU A 104 0.58 -12.31 -10.65
N GLU A 105 0.03 -13.35 -10.06
CA GLU A 105 -0.75 -13.26 -8.84
C GLU A 105 -0.04 -14.04 -7.74
N ALA A 106 0.12 -13.42 -6.57
CA ALA A 106 0.58 -14.07 -5.35
C ALA A 106 -0.36 -13.71 -4.20
N LYS A 107 -0.62 -14.70 -3.33
CA LYS A 107 -1.58 -14.60 -2.23
C LYS A 107 -0.86 -14.83 -0.92
N TYR A 108 -0.97 -13.87 -0.01
CA TYR A 108 -0.31 -13.88 1.29
C TYR A 108 -1.35 -13.82 2.41
N TRP A 109 -1.10 -14.56 3.48
CA TRP A 109 -1.84 -14.43 4.72
C TRP A 109 -0.89 -13.92 5.81
N LEU A 110 -1.04 -12.65 6.17
CA LEU A 110 -0.26 -12.02 7.22
C LEU A 110 -0.85 -12.39 8.57
N THR A 111 -0.05 -13.01 9.43
CA THR A 111 -0.42 -13.42 10.78
C THR A 111 0.50 -12.80 11.81
N THR A 112 0.00 -12.63 13.04
CA THR A 112 0.77 -12.17 14.20
C THR A 112 1.62 -13.27 14.83
N ASP A 113 1.71 -14.44 14.18
CA ASP A 113 2.46 -15.59 14.69
C ASP A 113 3.95 -15.22 14.85
N PRO A 114 4.52 -15.26 16.07
CA PRO A 114 5.88 -14.84 16.35
C PRO A 114 6.96 -15.71 15.66
N VAL A 115 6.59 -16.85 15.07
CA VAL A 115 7.52 -17.71 14.30
C VAL A 115 8.00 -17.03 13.00
N TYR A 116 7.22 -16.11 12.45
CA TYR A 116 7.58 -15.34 11.26
C TYR A 116 7.54 -13.85 11.61
N PRO A 117 8.70 -13.22 11.95
CA PRO A 117 8.70 -11.81 12.30
C PRO A 117 8.07 -10.99 11.16
N PRO A 118 6.93 -10.32 11.41
CA PRO A 118 6.04 -9.86 10.34
C PRO A 118 6.49 -8.55 9.67
N TYR A 119 7.68 -8.09 10.00
CA TYR A 119 8.08 -6.73 9.66
C TYR A 119 8.41 -6.58 8.17
N GLU A 120 8.93 -7.63 7.54
CA GLU A 120 9.38 -7.59 6.15
C GLU A 120 9.08 -8.93 5.46
N ILE A 121 8.14 -8.92 4.52
CA ILE A 121 7.82 -10.08 3.69
C ILE A 121 8.32 -9.81 2.29
N TYR A 122 9.23 -10.66 1.85
CA TYR A 122 9.78 -10.65 0.52
C TYR A 122 8.85 -11.41 -0.42
N SER A 123 8.50 -10.79 -1.54
CA SER A 123 7.83 -11.51 -2.62
C SER A 123 8.71 -12.69 -3.09
N PRO A 124 8.13 -13.88 -3.38
CA PRO A 124 8.88 -14.98 -3.98
C PRO A 124 9.57 -14.53 -5.27
N PRO A 125 10.73 -15.13 -5.61
CA PRO A 125 11.34 -14.94 -6.92
C PRO A 125 10.31 -15.21 -8.04
N LEU A 126 10.33 -14.44 -9.14
CA LEU A 126 9.37 -14.58 -10.24
C LEU A 126 9.33 -15.98 -10.87
N ASP A 127 10.47 -16.67 -10.86
CA ASP A 127 10.62 -18.03 -11.35
C ASP A 127 10.18 -19.11 -10.33
N SER A 128 9.75 -18.69 -9.13
CA SER A 128 9.17 -19.60 -8.15
C SER A 128 7.80 -20.14 -8.62
N SER A 129 7.49 -21.35 -8.17
CA SER A 129 6.19 -21.99 -8.37
C SER A 129 5.04 -21.30 -7.63
N ASP A 130 5.35 -20.32 -6.77
CA ASP A 130 4.37 -19.59 -5.97
C ASP A 130 3.61 -18.54 -6.80
N TRP A 131 4.09 -18.23 -8.02
CA TRP A 131 3.42 -17.35 -8.96
C TRP A 131 2.52 -18.11 -9.92
N GLU A 132 1.26 -17.67 -9.99
CA GLU A 132 0.37 -18.07 -11.07
C GLU A 132 0.54 -17.09 -12.24
N TRP A 133 1.12 -17.57 -13.34
CA TRP A 133 1.36 -16.78 -14.54
C TRP A 133 0.17 -16.87 -15.50
N THR A 134 -0.51 -15.75 -15.72
CA THR A 134 -1.60 -15.64 -16.69
C THR A 134 -1.20 -14.68 -17.82
N ARG A 135 -1.20 -15.16 -19.06
CA ARG A 135 -0.95 -14.29 -20.23
C ARG A 135 -2.15 -13.36 -20.43
N LEU A 136 -1.90 -12.06 -20.58
CA LEU A 136 -2.93 -11.03 -20.76
C LEU A 136 -3.22 -10.67 -22.22
N ASN A 137 -2.64 -11.41 -23.18
CA ASN A 137 -2.92 -11.22 -24.61
C ASN A 137 -4.38 -11.49 -24.95
#